data_AF-A0A959SRZ6-F1
#
_entry.id   AF-A0A959SRZ6-F1
#
_cell.length_a   1.000
_cell.length_b   1.000
_cell.length_c   1.000
_cell.angle_alpha   90.00
_cell.angle_beta   90.00
_cell.angle_gamma   90.00
#
_symmetry.space_group_name_H-M   'P 1'
#
loop_
_entity.id
_entity.type
_entity.pdbx_description
1 polymer ?
#
loop_
_entity_poly.entity_id
_entity_poly.type
_entity_poly.pdbx_seq_one_letter_code
_entity_poly.pdbx_strand_id
1 'polypeptide(L)'
;MATKRLNAKNIDQLLVHYRNVRRELNFQLDLVKQTITDLKAQRAGVTGEKESATDATAPVVKRKPGRPRKSEAAKQPGKPGRPKKAQRKERALNEWDNAVLGAITSTGRLLPKEEILEHLTVWAAKAHPELSGTEVETFLTRTLQKLSGKKKMLGTHHSGLRRGYHYGLKDWFFQSSGKLRRQHYDRLVLTAEPEMV
;
A
#
# COMPACT_ATOMS: atom_id res chain seq x y z
N MET A 1 50.54 -2.61 7.70
CA MET A 1 49.10 -2.29 7.74
C MET A 1 48.36 -3.49 8.32
N ALA A 2 48.09 -3.50 9.63
CA ALA A 2 47.41 -4.62 10.28
C ALA A 2 45.98 -4.77 9.72
N THR A 3 45.69 -5.90 9.08
CA THR A 3 44.34 -6.26 8.67
C THR A 3 43.52 -6.56 9.93
N LYS A 4 42.85 -5.54 10.47
CA LYS A 4 41.82 -5.74 11.51
C LYS A 4 40.83 -6.76 10.97
N ARG A 5 40.84 -7.98 11.52
CA ARG A 5 39.87 -9.02 11.17
C ARG A 5 38.50 -8.48 11.54
N LEU A 6 37.72 -8.11 10.52
CA LEU A 6 36.36 -7.62 10.72
C LEU A 6 35.54 -8.75 11.39
N ASN A 7 34.84 -8.41 12.46
CA ASN A 7 33.88 -9.30 13.11
C ASN A 7 32.78 -9.67 12.09
N ALA A 8 32.28 -10.91 12.11
CA ALA A 8 31.23 -11.38 11.20
C ALA A 8 30.02 -10.43 11.16
N LYS A 9 29.61 -9.88 12.31
CA LYS A 9 28.53 -8.89 12.40
C LYS A 9 28.82 -7.60 11.62
N ASN A 10 30.07 -7.13 11.63
CA ASN A 10 30.49 -5.94 10.89
C ASN A 10 30.51 -6.21 9.39
N ILE A 11 30.88 -7.43 8.98
CA ILE A 11 30.83 -7.86 7.59
C ILE A 11 29.38 -7.86 7.09
N ASP A 12 28.45 -8.40 7.87
CA ASP A 12 27.02 -8.42 7.49
C ASP A 12 26.44 -7.00 7.40
N GLN A 13 26.78 -6.12 8.34
CA GLN A 13 26.37 -4.71 8.28
C GLN A 13 26.92 -4.00 7.04
N LEU A 14 28.20 -4.21 6.71
CA LEU A 14 28.80 -3.65 5.49
C LEU A 14 28.15 -4.21 4.23
N LEU A 15 27.84 -5.52 4.19
CA LEU A 15 27.16 -6.13 3.06
C LEU A 15 25.75 -5.55 2.86
N VAL A 16 24.99 -5.32 3.93
CA VAL A 16 23.68 -4.67 3.85
C VAL A 16 23.83 -3.23 3.35
N HIS A 17 24.79 -2.48 3.89
CA HIS A 17 25.09 -1.11 3.44
C HIS A 17 25.40 -1.06 1.94
N TYR A 18 26.36 -1.86 1.46
CA TYR A 18 26.72 -1.88 0.03
C TYR A 18 25.60 -2.40 -0.88
N ARG A 19 24.75 -3.32 -0.41
CA ARG A 19 23.55 -3.74 -1.15
C ARG A 19 22.56 -2.59 -1.33
N ASN A 20 22.39 -1.75 -0.31
CA ASN A 20 21.52 -0.56 -0.39
C ASN A 20 22.12 0.48 -1.34
N VAL A 21 23.40 0.80 -1.21
CA VAL A 21 24.11 1.72 -2.13
C VAL A 21 24.01 1.23 -3.58
N ARG A 22 24.16 -0.08 -3.83
CA ARG A 22 23.99 -0.65 -5.18
C ARG A 22 22.58 -0.42 -5.74
N ARG A 23 21.53 -0.54 -4.91
CA ARG A 23 20.15 -0.28 -5.35
C ARG A 23 19.94 1.18 -5.69
N GLU A 24 20.48 2.08 -4.86
CA GLU A 24 20.42 3.52 -5.09
C GLU A 24 21.12 3.93 -6.39
N LEU A 25 22.35 3.45 -6.62
CA LEU A 25 23.09 3.72 -7.85
C LEU A 25 22.38 3.19 -9.10
N ASN A 26 21.76 2.01 -9.01
CA ASN A 26 20.96 1.49 -10.12
C ASN A 26 19.74 2.38 -10.42
N PHE A 27 19.06 2.87 -9.39
CA PHE A 27 17.94 3.81 -9.55
C PHE A 27 18.40 5.12 -10.20
N GLN A 28 19.53 5.68 -9.76
CA GLN A 28 20.12 6.87 -10.37
C GLN A 28 20.51 6.63 -11.83
N LEU A 29 21.10 5.48 -12.16
CA LEU A 29 21.43 5.12 -13.53
C LEU A 29 20.19 4.99 -14.42
N ASP A 30 19.12 4.41 -13.92
CA ASP A 30 17.87 4.26 -14.67
C ASP A 30 17.19 5.62 -14.89
N LEU A 31 17.23 6.51 -13.90
CA LEU A 31 16.78 7.89 -14.05
C LEU A 31 17.61 8.64 -15.11
N VAL A 32 18.94 8.53 -15.07
CA VAL A 32 19.82 9.16 -16.07
C VAL A 32 19.57 8.62 -17.47
N LYS A 33 19.29 7.31 -17.63
CA LYS A 33 18.92 6.75 -18.94
C LYS A 33 17.60 7.33 -19.45
N GLN A 34 16.61 7.47 -18.57
CA GLN A 34 15.32 8.07 -18.92
C GLN A 34 15.47 9.55 -19.33
N THR A 35 16.25 10.34 -18.58
CA THR A 35 16.49 11.73 -18.96
C THR A 35 17.25 11.84 -20.28
N ILE A 36 18.21 10.96 -20.56
CA ILE A 36 18.89 10.92 -21.86
C ILE A 36 17.90 10.57 -22.98
N THR A 37 16.98 9.62 -22.78
CA THR A 37 15.98 9.30 -23.81
C THR A 37 15.03 10.45 -24.06
N ASP A 38 14.60 11.14 -23.00
CA ASP A 38 13.69 12.29 -23.10
C ASP A 38 14.37 13.47 -23.80
N LEU A 39 15.62 13.78 -23.44
CA LEU A 39 16.40 14.83 -24.10
C LEU A 39 16.68 14.51 -25.57
N LYS A 40 16.89 13.23 -25.93
CA LYS A 40 17.02 12.82 -27.34
C LYS A 40 15.71 13.02 -28.12
N ALA A 41 14.57 12.68 -27.51
CA ALA A 41 13.26 12.91 -28.13
C ALA A 41 12.97 14.41 -28.31
N GLN A 42 13.29 15.23 -27.31
CA GLN A 42 13.17 16.68 -27.40
C GLN A 42 14.10 17.27 -28.45
N ARG A 43 15.36 16.81 -28.54
CA ARG A 43 16.29 17.23 -29.60
C ARG A 43 15.72 16.95 -30.98
N ALA A 44 15.18 15.74 -31.21
CA ALA A 44 14.53 15.39 -32.46
C ALA A 44 13.28 16.22 -32.78
N GLY A 45 12.60 16.78 -31.76
CA GLY A 45 11.46 17.67 -31.94
C GLY A 45 11.84 19.15 -32.15
N VAL A 46 13.01 19.59 -31.68
CA VAL A 46 13.47 20.99 -31.76
C VAL A 46 14.26 21.25 -33.05
N THR A 47 15.04 20.28 -33.53
CA THR A 47 15.61 20.33 -34.88
C THR A 47 14.56 19.82 -35.86
N GLY A 48 13.85 20.73 -36.54
CA GLY A 48 12.93 20.42 -37.63
C GLY A 48 13.62 19.84 -38.88
N GLU A 49 14.50 18.86 -38.72
CA GLU A 49 15.08 18.08 -39.81
C GLU A 49 14.26 16.81 -39.99
N LYS A 50 13.25 16.92 -40.86
CA LYS A 50 12.87 15.80 -41.72
C LYS A 50 14.05 15.51 -42.64
N GLU A 51 15.02 14.71 -42.19
CA GLU A 51 15.91 14.01 -43.10
C GLU A 51 15.24 12.70 -43.55
N SER A 52 14.52 12.80 -44.67
CA SER A 52 14.24 11.65 -45.52
C SER A 52 15.17 11.74 -46.73
N ALA A 53 16.24 10.94 -46.74
CA ALA A 53 16.77 10.18 -47.90
C ALA A 53 18.24 9.78 -47.69
N THR A 54 18.49 8.47 -47.69
CA THR A 54 19.62 7.75 -48.34
C THR A 54 20.95 8.52 -48.49
N ASP A 55 22.08 8.09 -47.92
CA ASP A 55 22.83 6.90 -48.36
C ASP A 55 24.05 6.63 -47.42
N ALA A 56 24.45 5.35 -47.35
CA ALA A 56 25.77 4.80 -46.95
C ALA A 56 26.53 5.47 -45.77
N THR A 57 26.67 4.86 -44.59
CA THR A 57 27.53 3.68 -44.38
C THR A 57 27.37 3.19 -42.94
N ALA A 58 26.52 2.19 -42.73
CA ALA A 58 26.64 1.36 -41.53
C ALA A 58 27.93 0.55 -41.67
N PRO A 59 28.83 0.48 -40.66
CA PRO A 59 29.85 -0.54 -40.66
C PRO A 59 29.12 -1.88 -40.51
N VAL A 60 28.95 -2.56 -41.65
CA VAL A 60 28.62 -3.98 -41.69
C VAL A 60 29.78 -4.69 -41.03
N VAL A 61 29.67 -4.90 -39.71
CA VAL A 61 30.50 -5.85 -39.00
C VAL A 61 30.16 -7.21 -39.60
N LYS A 62 30.97 -7.63 -40.58
CA LYS A 62 31.00 -9.00 -41.12
C LYS A 62 31.24 -9.93 -39.93
N ARG A 63 30.15 -10.46 -39.36
CA ARG A 63 30.22 -11.47 -38.31
C ARG A 63 30.74 -12.75 -38.95
N LYS A 64 31.85 -13.26 -38.41
CA LYS A 64 32.54 -14.47 -38.87
C LYS A 64 31.54 -15.63 -39.11
N PRO A 65 31.76 -16.46 -40.15
CA PRO A 65 30.94 -17.63 -40.39
C PRO A 65 31.14 -18.60 -39.22
N GLY A 66 30.07 -18.92 -38.50
CA GLY A 66 30.12 -19.90 -37.41
C GLY A 66 29.26 -19.58 -36.18
N ARG A 67 28.64 -18.39 -36.06
CA ARG A 67 27.69 -18.14 -34.98
C ARG A 67 26.25 -18.36 -35.47
N PRO A 68 25.60 -19.49 -35.13
CA PRO A 68 24.22 -19.71 -35.52
C PRO A 68 23.35 -18.57 -35.00
N ARG A 69 22.44 -18.09 -35.86
CA ARG A 69 21.35 -17.20 -35.44
C ARG A 69 20.64 -17.95 -34.30
N LYS A 70 20.49 -17.30 -33.15
CA LYS A 70 19.56 -17.77 -32.13
C LYS A 70 18.19 -17.69 -32.79
N SER A 71 17.79 -18.78 -33.42
CA SER A 71 16.44 -18.99 -33.89
C SER A 71 15.51 -18.68 -32.73
N GLU A 72 14.34 -18.16 -33.07
CA GLU A 72 13.21 -18.08 -32.17
C GLU A 72 12.96 -19.50 -31.66
N ALA A 73 13.64 -19.87 -30.58
CA ALA A 73 13.38 -21.09 -29.86
C ALA A 73 11.94 -20.97 -29.42
N ALA A 74 11.07 -21.75 -30.06
CA ALA A 74 9.68 -21.92 -29.69
C ALA A 74 9.66 -22.01 -28.16
N LYS A 75 9.05 -21.00 -27.53
CA LYS A 75 8.95 -20.91 -26.07
C LYS A 75 8.32 -22.23 -25.62
N GLN A 76 9.11 -23.11 -25.00
CA GLN A 76 8.56 -24.31 -24.41
C GLN A 76 7.44 -23.87 -23.46
N PRO A 77 6.24 -24.50 -23.54
CA PRO A 77 5.15 -24.14 -22.64
C PRO A 77 5.66 -24.35 -21.21
N GLY A 78 5.74 -23.24 -20.47
CA GLY A 78 6.17 -23.27 -19.08
C GLY A 78 5.32 -24.24 -18.29
N LYS A 79 5.94 -24.95 -17.35
CA LYS A 79 5.24 -25.85 -16.42
C LYS A 79 3.98 -25.15 -15.87
N PRO A 80 2.83 -25.85 -15.77
CA PRO A 80 1.60 -25.25 -15.30
C PRO A 80 1.87 -24.56 -13.95
N GLY A 81 1.64 -23.25 -13.93
CA GLY A 81 1.88 -22.42 -12.77
C GLY A 81 1.06 -22.91 -11.58
N ARG A 82 1.51 -22.58 -10.36
CA ARG A 82 0.80 -22.89 -9.12
C ARG A 82 -0.68 -22.53 -9.25
N PRO A 83 -1.62 -23.44 -8.89
CA PRO A 83 -3.04 -23.15 -8.98
C PRO A 83 -3.38 -21.89 -8.19
N LYS A 84 -4.17 -21.00 -8.81
CA LYS A 84 -4.65 -19.76 -8.18
C LYS A 84 -5.39 -20.14 -6.90
N LYS A 85 -5.05 -19.50 -5.78
CA LYS A 85 -5.74 -19.73 -4.49
C LYS A 85 -7.25 -19.54 -4.70
N ALA A 86 -8.05 -20.51 -4.26
CA ALA A 86 -9.50 -20.45 -4.33
C ALA A 86 -9.99 -19.18 -3.62
N GLN A 87 -10.72 -18.34 -4.35
CA GLN A 87 -11.37 -17.16 -3.79
C GLN A 87 -12.64 -17.63 -3.07
N ARG A 88 -12.65 -17.55 -1.74
CA ARG A 88 -13.86 -17.83 -0.96
C ARG A 88 -14.82 -16.65 -1.11
N LYS A 89 -16.10 -16.95 -1.35
CA LYS A 89 -17.17 -15.94 -1.37
C LYS A 89 -17.21 -15.19 -0.03
N GLU A 90 -17.46 -13.90 -0.09
CA GLU A 90 -17.59 -13.07 1.11
C GLU A 90 -18.87 -13.46 1.85
N ARG A 91 -18.75 -13.69 3.16
CA ARG A 91 -19.91 -13.95 4.03
C ARG A 91 -20.65 -12.64 4.32
N ALA A 92 -21.95 -12.74 4.54
CA ALA A 92 -22.79 -11.61 4.95
C ALA A 92 -22.24 -10.88 6.19
N LEU A 93 -22.67 -9.63 6.36
CA LEU A 93 -22.36 -8.83 7.55
C LEU A 93 -23.10 -9.39 8.76
N ASN A 94 -22.38 -9.48 9.87
CA ASN A 94 -22.99 -9.86 11.15
C ASN A 94 -23.81 -8.68 11.70
N GLU A 95 -24.75 -8.94 12.61
CA GLU A 95 -25.55 -7.89 13.27
C GLU A 95 -24.66 -6.85 13.95
N TRP A 96 -23.63 -7.30 14.67
CA TRP A 96 -22.59 -6.44 15.24
C TRP A 96 -21.82 -5.62 14.20
N ASP A 97 -21.53 -6.21 13.02
CA ASP A 97 -20.86 -5.46 11.95
C ASP A 97 -21.77 -4.30 11.49
N ASN A 98 -23.07 -4.57 11.35
CA ASN A 98 -24.06 -3.58 10.92
C ASN A 98 -24.31 -2.51 11.99
N ALA A 99 -24.32 -2.87 13.28
CA ALA A 99 -24.47 -1.92 14.37
C ALA A 99 -23.32 -0.90 14.40
N VAL A 100 -22.07 -1.35 14.25
CA VAL A 100 -20.90 -0.46 14.17
C VAL A 100 -20.96 0.45 12.95
N LEU A 101 -21.31 -0.10 11.78
CA LEU A 101 -21.48 0.70 10.56
C LEU A 101 -22.63 1.70 10.70
N GLY A 102 -23.72 1.31 11.37
CA GLY A 102 -24.86 2.15 11.71
C GLY A 102 -24.48 3.32 12.61
N ALA A 103 -23.67 3.09 13.63
CA ALA A 103 -23.17 4.15 14.51
C ALA A 103 -22.31 5.18 13.76
N ILE A 104 -21.42 4.72 12.89
CA ILE A 104 -20.54 5.62 12.10
C ILE A 104 -21.32 6.37 11.02
N THR A 105 -22.29 5.71 10.37
CA THR A 105 -23.12 6.33 9.33
C THR A 105 -24.09 7.36 9.90
N SER A 106 -24.73 7.07 11.04
CA SER A 106 -25.68 7.98 11.69
C SER A 106 -25.01 9.24 12.24
N THR A 107 -23.82 9.11 12.83
CA THR A 107 -23.06 10.27 13.32
C THR A 107 -22.39 11.05 12.19
N GLY A 108 -22.11 10.40 11.06
CA GLY A 108 -21.48 11.02 9.89
C GLY A 108 -20.03 11.48 10.11
N ARG A 109 -19.43 11.16 11.26
CA ARG A 109 -18.09 11.61 11.68
C ARG A 109 -17.17 10.41 11.94
N LEU A 110 -15.87 10.68 12.07
CA LEU A 110 -14.93 9.65 12.55
C LEU A 110 -15.08 9.51 14.06
N LEU A 111 -15.29 8.28 14.53
CA LEU A 111 -15.52 7.99 15.94
C LEU A 111 -14.31 7.27 16.56
N PRO A 112 -13.89 7.67 17.77
CA PRO A 112 -12.96 6.87 18.57
C PRO A 112 -13.63 5.58 19.06
N LYS A 113 -12.83 4.60 19.51
CA LYS A 113 -13.35 3.33 20.03
C LYS A 113 -14.37 3.53 21.17
N GLU A 114 -14.12 4.50 22.04
CA GLU A 114 -14.95 4.82 23.22
C GLU A 114 -16.35 5.27 22.83
N GLU A 115 -16.48 6.25 21.93
CA GLU A 115 -17.79 6.69 21.43
C GLU A 115 -18.55 5.57 20.71
N ILE A 116 -17.83 4.74 19.94
CA ILE A 116 -18.45 3.56 19.31
C ILE A 116 -18.97 2.59 20.37
N LEU A 117 -18.22 2.41 21.47
CA LEU A 117 -18.63 1.55 22.57
C LEU A 117 -19.90 2.07 23.23
N GLU A 118 -20.02 3.38 23.48
CA GLU A 118 -21.25 3.99 24.03
C GLU A 118 -22.48 3.74 23.13
N HIS A 119 -22.32 3.89 21.82
CA HIS A 119 -23.40 3.56 20.88
C HIS A 119 -23.72 2.06 20.89
N LEU A 120 -22.69 1.22 21.01
CA LEU A 120 -22.85 -0.23 21.01
C LEU A 120 -23.48 -0.75 22.29
N THR A 121 -23.21 -0.15 23.46
CA THR A 121 -23.80 -0.57 24.74
C THR A 121 -25.29 -0.27 24.76
N VAL A 122 -25.72 0.89 24.24
CA VAL A 122 -27.15 1.23 24.09
C VAL A 122 -27.85 0.29 23.12
N TRP A 123 -27.19 -0.09 22.02
CA TRP A 123 -27.72 -1.06 21.08
C TRP A 123 -27.77 -2.48 21.67
N ALA A 124 -26.70 -2.91 22.34
CA ALA A 124 -26.58 -4.23 22.95
C ALA A 124 -27.59 -4.41 24.08
N ALA A 125 -27.86 -3.37 24.88
CA ALA A 125 -28.92 -3.42 25.90
C ALA A 125 -30.31 -3.74 25.32
N LYS A 126 -30.56 -3.40 24.05
CA LYS A 126 -31.82 -3.70 23.35
C LYS A 126 -31.81 -5.08 22.66
N ALA A 127 -30.69 -5.46 22.04
CA ALA A 127 -30.59 -6.69 21.25
C ALA A 127 -30.19 -7.91 22.08
N HIS A 128 -29.31 -7.73 23.07
CA HIS A 128 -28.69 -8.77 23.88
C HIS A 128 -28.51 -8.29 25.34
N PRO A 129 -29.59 -8.20 26.13
CA PRO A 129 -29.54 -7.64 27.49
C PRO A 129 -28.72 -8.48 28.48
N GLU A 130 -28.44 -9.74 28.15
CA GLU A 130 -27.68 -10.67 29.00
C GLU A 130 -26.18 -10.41 29.00
N LEU A 131 -25.66 -9.64 28.03
CA LEU A 131 -24.23 -9.42 27.87
C LEU A 131 -23.69 -8.39 28.85
N SER A 132 -22.55 -8.71 29.44
CA SER A 132 -21.79 -7.77 30.27
C SER A 132 -21.08 -6.72 29.41
N GLY A 133 -20.80 -5.54 29.98
CA GLY A 133 -20.09 -4.47 29.28
C GLY A 133 -18.71 -4.89 28.74
N THR A 134 -18.01 -5.78 29.45
CA THR A 134 -16.69 -6.30 29.03
C THR A 134 -16.79 -7.23 27.83
N GLU A 135 -17.87 -8.02 27.73
CA GLU A 135 -18.14 -8.85 26.55
C GLU A 135 -18.47 -7.98 25.34
N VAL A 136 -19.29 -6.93 25.53
CA VAL A 136 -19.60 -5.95 24.47
C VAL A 136 -18.31 -5.31 23.93
N GLU A 137 -17.39 -4.91 24.79
CA GLU A 137 -16.09 -4.37 24.37
C GLU A 137 -15.25 -5.40 23.60
N THR A 138 -15.28 -6.66 24.04
CA THR A 138 -14.58 -7.77 23.36
C THR A 138 -15.15 -8.00 21.96
N PHE A 139 -16.48 -7.99 21.82
CA PHE A 139 -17.16 -8.08 20.53
C PHE A 139 -16.86 -6.90 19.63
N LEU A 140 -16.85 -5.68 20.19
CA LEU A 140 -16.46 -4.46 19.47
C LEU A 140 -15.05 -4.56 18.92
N THR A 141 -14.08 -4.97 19.75
CA THR A 141 -12.67 -5.06 19.33
C THR A 141 -12.51 -6.07 18.17
N ARG A 142 -13.18 -7.22 18.25
CA ARG A 142 -13.19 -8.24 17.18
C ARG A 142 -13.85 -7.73 15.91
N THR A 143 -14.96 -7.00 16.01
CA THR A 143 -15.65 -6.43 14.84
C THR A 143 -14.83 -5.33 14.18
N LEU A 144 -14.21 -4.42 14.95
CA LEU A 144 -13.32 -3.38 14.42
C LEU A 144 -12.11 -3.97 13.69
N GLN A 145 -11.47 -5.01 14.24
CA GLN A 145 -10.36 -5.69 13.58
C GLN A 145 -10.80 -6.39 12.28
N LYS A 146 -11.97 -7.02 12.29
CA LYS A 146 -12.55 -7.69 11.12
C LYS A 146 -12.93 -6.69 10.02
N LEU A 147 -13.54 -5.56 10.38
CA LEU A 147 -14.02 -4.54 9.45
C LEU A 147 -12.88 -3.70 8.86
N SER A 148 -11.85 -3.39 9.66
CA SER A 148 -10.68 -2.64 9.17
C SER A 148 -9.72 -3.53 8.37
N GLY A 149 -9.48 -4.77 8.79
CA GLY A 149 -8.53 -5.67 8.17
C GLY A 149 -9.10 -6.50 7.01
N LYS A 150 -9.89 -7.52 7.35
CA LYS A 150 -10.29 -8.57 6.38
C LYS A 150 -11.36 -8.10 5.41
N LYS A 151 -12.40 -7.44 5.91
CA LYS A 151 -13.52 -6.94 5.08
C LYS A 151 -13.19 -5.62 4.41
N LYS A 152 -12.24 -4.83 4.94
CA LYS A 152 -11.87 -3.51 4.44
C LYS A 152 -13.12 -2.66 4.18
N MET A 153 -13.97 -2.52 5.19
CA MET A 153 -15.16 -1.67 5.17
C MET A 153 -14.93 -0.38 5.97
N LEU A 154 -14.05 -0.45 6.98
CA LEU A 154 -13.63 0.68 7.79
C LEU A 154 -12.19 1.07 7.47
N GLY A 155 -11.91 2.37 7.50
CA GLY A 155 -10.56 2.92 7.57
C GLY A 155 -10.23 3.34 9.01
N THR A 156 -8.94 3.45 9.30
CA THR A 156 -8.42 3.89 10.59
C THR A 156 -7.58 5.15 10.39
N HIS A 157 -7.87 6.20 11.15
CA HIS A 157 -7.10 7.44 11.17
C HIS A 157 -6.42 7.61 12.52
N HIS A 158 -5.14 7.99 12.52
CA HIS A 158 -4.43 8.39 13.74
C HIS A 158 -4.32 9.92 13.74
N SER A 159 -5.01 10.60 14.67
CA SER A 159 -4.99 12.07 14.73
C SER A 159 -3.75 12.62 15.43
N GLY A 160 -3.10 11.85 16.30
CA GLY A 160 -1.94 12.29 17.07
C GLY A 160 -2.30 13.08 18.35
N LEU A 161 -3.51 13.63 18.43
CA LEU A 161 -4.01 14.35 19.62
C LEU A 161 -4.52 13.42 20.73
N ARG A 162 -5.17 12.32 20.34
CA ARG A 162 -5.67 11.30 21.29
C ARG A 162 -4.93 9.98 21.07
N ARG A 163 -4.80 9.20 22.14
CA ARG A 163 -4.28 7.84 22.05
C ARG A 163 -5.31 6.95 21.36
N GLY A 164 -4.94 6.38 20.22
CA GLY A 164 -5.76 5.40 19.52
C GLY A 164 -6.22 5.83 18.13
N TYR A 165 -7.03 4.97 17.52
CA TYR A 165 -7.52 5.16 16.15
C TYR A 165 -8.94 5.69 16.14
N HIS A 166 -9.20 6.57 15.18
CA HIS A 166 -10.55 6.96 14.82
C HIS A 166 -10.99 6.09 13.65
N TYR A 167 -12.19 5.53 13.75
CA TYR A 167 -12.75 4.65 12.75
C TYR A 167 -13.76 5.43 11.89
N GLY A 168 -13.72 5.18 10.59
CA GLY A 168 -14.65 5.78 9.63
C GLY A 168 -14.90 4.86 8.45
N LEU A 169 -15.88 5.20 7.62
CA LEU A 169 -16.16 4.44 6.39
C LEU A 169 -14.96 4.49 5.46
N LYS A 170 -14.65 3.37 4.81
CA LYS A 170 -13.49 3.29 3.90
C LYS A 170 -13.52 4.30 2.77
N ASP A 171 -14.70 4.70 2.31
CA ASP A 171 -14.84 5.68 1.23
C ASP A 171 -14.23 7.04 1.62
N TRP A 172 -14.15 7.33 2.92
CA TRP A 172 -13.53 8.56 3.42
C TRP A 172 -12.01 8.55 3.31
N PHE A 173 -11.42 7.38 3.06
CA PHE A 173 -9.98 7.18 3.01
C PHE A 173 -9.51 6.92 1.56
N PHE A 174 -8.24 7.18 1.32
CA PHE A 174 -7.58 6.74 0.09
C PHE A 174 -7.32 5.23 0.16
N GLN A 175 -7.77 4.48 -0.85
CA GLN A 175 -7.55 3.03 -0.92
C GLN A 175 -6.06 2.66 -1.00
N SER A 176 -5.23 3.55 -1.56
CA SER A 176 -3.79 3.33 -1.74
C SER A 176 -2.97 3.63 -0.49
N SER A 177 -3.26 4.74 0.19
CA SER A 177 -2.45 5.24 1.30
C SER A 177 -3.07 5.03 2.68
N GLY A 178 -4.37 4.72 2.76
CA GLY A 178 -5.11 4.67 4.03
C GLY A 178 -5.24 6.02 4.73
N LYS A 179 -4.81 7.12 4.09
CA LYS A 179 -4.95 8.48 4.64
C LYS A 179 -6.38 8.99 4.46
N LEU A 180 -6.83 9.85 5.38
CA LEU A 180 -8.12 10.51 5.26
C LEU A 180 -8.10 11.47 4.07
N ARG A 181 -9.19 11.48 3.28
CA ARG A 181 -9.33 12.41 2.15
C ARG A 181 -9.51 13.83 2.66
N ARG A 182 -9.00 14.80 1.89
CA ARG A 182 -9.12 16.22 2.23
C ARG A 182 -10.57 16.69 2.44
N GLN A 183 -11.50 16.09 1.71
CA GLN A 183 -12.94 16.37 1.78
C GLN A 183 -13.62 15.91 3.06
N HIS A 184 -12.94 15.11 3.90
CA HIS A 184 -13.52 14.49 5.09
C HIS A 184 -12.79 14.88 6.38
N TYR A 185 -11.93 15.92 6.35
CA TYR A 185 -11.30 16.43 7.58
C TYR A 185 -12.31 17.13 8.50
N ASP A 186 -13.39 17.67 7.96
CA ASP A 186 -14.55 18.20 8.71
C ASP A 186 -15.17 17.15 9.64
N ARG A 187 -15.12 15.87 9.24
CA ARG A 187 -15.63 14.74 10.01
C ARG A 187 -14.71 14.32 11.15
N LEU A 188 -13.50 14.88 11.23
CA LEU A 188 -12.58 14.62 12.32
C LEU A 188 -12.88 15.59 13.46
N VAL A 189 -13.81 15.21 14.33
CA VAL A 189 -14.13 16.01 15.52
C VAL A 189 -13.06 15.73 16.57
N LEU A 190 -12.12 16.68 16.70
CA LEU A 190 -11.10 16.67 17.73
C LEU A 190 -11.62 17.48 18.91
N THR A 191 -12.51 16.91 19.72
CA THR A 191 -12.78 17.49 21.04
C THR A 191 -11.50 17.35 21.86
N ALA A 192 -10.93 18.49 22.29
CA ALA A 192 -9.97 18.48 23.39
C ALA A 192 -10.61 17.72 24.56
N GLU A 193 -9.84 16.88 25.25
CA GLU A 193 -10.37 16.16 26.41
C GLU A 193 -11.03 17.16 27.38
N PRO A 194 -12.16 16.80 28.01
CA PRO A 194 -12.56 17.51 29.20
C PRO A 194 -11.40 17.36 30.19
N GLU A 195 -10.84 18.47 30.65
CA GLU A 195 -9.86 18.48 31.73
C GLU A 195 -10.43 17.62 32.85
N MET A 196 -9.75 16.51 33.16
CA MET A 196 -10.14 15.69 34.30
C MET A 196 -9.91 16.52 35.56
N VAL A 197 -11.00 17.07 36.10
CA VAL A 197 -11.08 17.68 37.43
C VAL A 197 -11.26 16.59 38.48
#